data_AF-Q0SFX3-F1
#
_entry.id   AF-Q0SFX3-F1
#
_cell.length_a   1.000
_cell.length_b   1.000
_cell.length_c   1.000
_cell.angle_alpha   90.00
_cell.angle_beta   90.00
_cell.angle_gamma   90.00
#
_symmetry.space_group_name_H-M   'P 1'
#
loop_
_entity.id
_entity.type
_entity.pdbx_description
1 polymer ?
#
loop_
_entity_poly.entity_id
_entity_poly.type
_entity_poly.pdbx_seq_one_letter_code
_entity_poly.pdbx_strand_id
1 'polypeptide(L)'
;MADAGFTALRQFSFTTRPYLAVDDATGAPIGLDDVDVRVGWMLGLIWGAEAHLLSRLWHPATFDVLAAGCDSHGRKLPMHGHVAAARLGWTRMSRGW
;
A
#
# COMPACT_ATOMS: atom_id res chain seq x y z
N MET A 1 -34.10 -7.60 -7.36
CA MET A 1 -33.07 -6.88 -8.12
C MET A 1 -32.27 -6.08 -7.11
N ALA A 2 -31.19 -6.66 -6.59
CA ALA A 2 -30.41 -6.07 -5.51
C ALA A 2 -29.53 -4.95 -6.09
N ASP A 3 -29.74 -3.74 -5.60
CA ASP A 3 -28.87 -2.59 -5.82
C ASP A 3 -27.49 -2.92 -5.23
N ALA A 4 -26.60 -3.43 -6.08
CA ALA A 4 -25.20 -3.57 -5.75
C ALA A 4 -24.64 -2.14 -5.68
N GLY A 5 -24.75 -1.55 -4.49
CA GLY A 5 -24.08 -0.31 -4.12
C GLY A 5 -22.57 -0.51 -4.24
N PHE A 6 -22.07 -0.50 -5.47
CA PHE A 6 -20.69 -0.21 -5.77
C PHE A 6 -20.44 1.15 -5.14
N THR A 7 -19.80 1.13 -3.98
CA THR A 7 -19.16 2.30 -3.42
C THR A 7 -18.29 2.82 -4.56
N ALA A 8 -18.76 3.86 -5.25
CA ALA A 8 -18.03 4.46 -6.35
C ALA A 8 -16.64 4.69 -5.80
N LEU A 9 -15.66 3.90 -6.29
CA LEU A 9 -14.28 3.96 -5.85
C LEU A 9 -13.97 5.44 -5.88
N ARG A 10 -13.74 6.07 -4.72
CA ARG A 10 -13.47 7.51 -4.66
C ARG A 10 -12.30 7.73 -5.59
N GLN A 11 -12.59 8.19 -6.79
CA GLN A 11 -11.59 8.41 -7.81
C GLN A 11 -10.91 9.66 -7.31
N PHE A 12 -9.79 9.47 -6.61
CA PHE A 12 -8.99 10.57 -6.14
C PHE A 12 -8.38 11.21 -7.38
N SER A 13 -9.07 12.21 -7.93
CA SER A 13 -8.54 13.08 -8.96
C SER A 13 -7.50 13.99 -8.31
N PHE A 14 -6.30 13.43 -8.11
CA PHE A 14 -5.13 14.24 -7.82
C PHE A 14 -4.65 14.86 -9.13
N THR A 15 -5.14 16.06 -9.44
CA THR A 15 -4.50 16.92 -10.43
C THR A 15 -3.25 17.53 -9.81
N THR A 16 -2.22 16.70 -9.63
CA THR A 16 -0.86 17.22 -9.45
C THR A 16 -0.45 17.74 -10.82
N ARG A 17 -0.76 19.01 -11.12
CA ARG A 17 -0.20 19.67 -12.30
C ARG A 17 1.25 20.01 -11.97
N PRO A 18 2.24 19.30 -12.53
CA PRO A 18 3.62 19.71 -12.35
C PRO A 18 3.75 21.13 -12.90
N TYR A 19 4.25 22.06 -12.07
CA TYR A 19 4.54 23.42 -12.52
C TYR A 19 5.60 23.42 -13.64
N LEU A 20 6.55 22.48 -13.55
CA LEU A 20 7.57 22.20 -14.55
C LEU A 20 8.13 20.80 -14.27
N ALA A 21 8.32 19.99 -15.32
CA ALA A 21 9.10 18.75 -15.24
C ALA A 21 10.35 18.94 -16.08
N VAL A 22 11.52 18.60 -15.52
CA VAL A 22 12.80 18.68 -16.22
C VAL A 22 13.54 17.36 -16.09
N ASP A 23 14.32 17.03 -17.10
CA ASP A 23 15.31 15.97 -17.00
C ASP A 23 16.43 16.41 -16.04
N ASP A 24 16.75 15.58 -15.06
CA ASP A 24 17.67 15.94 -13.97
C ASP A 24 19.12 16.10 -14.46
N ALA A 25 19.51 15.36 -15.51
CA ALA A 25 20.87 15.40 -16.04
C ALA A 25 21.11 16.60 -16.97
N THR A 26 20.10 16.99 -17.74
CA THR A 26 20.23 18.01 -18.81
C THR A 26 19.48 19.31 -18.52
N GLY A 27 18.55 19.31 -17.57
CA GLY A 27 17.65 20.42 -17.28
C GLY A 27 16.58 20.66 -18.36
N ALA A 28 16.51 19.80 -19.39
CA ALA A 28 15.57 19.97 -20.50
C ALA A 28 14.11 19.74 -20.03
N PRO A 29 13.14 20.54 -20.50
CA PRO A 29 11.74 20.35 -20.13
C PRO A 29 11.21 19.02 -20.65
N ILE A 30 10.47 18.31 -19.81
CA ILE A 30 9.79 17.06 -20.14
C ILE A 30 8.33 17.39 -20.50
N GLY A 31 7.86 16.81 -21.61
CA GLY A 31 6.47 16.95 -22.06
C GLY A 31 5.46 16.35 -21.08
N LEU A 32 4.25 16.87 -21.05
CA LEU A 32 3.22 16.41 -20.11
C LEU A 32 2.86 14.92 -20.31
N ASP A 33 2.80 14.46 -21.56
CA ASP A 33 2.53 13.05 -21.88
C ASP A 33 3.60 12.11 -21.30
N ASP A 34 4.87 12.51 -21.37
CA ASP A 34 5.97 11.73 -20.79
C ASP A 34 5.91 11.71 -19.26
N VAL A 35 5.49 12.81 -18.63
CA VAL A 35 5.26 12.86 -17.19
C VAL A 35 4.13 11.93 -16.78
N ASP A 36 3.01 11.95 -17.49
CA ASP A 36 1.86 11.08 -17.21
C ASP A 36 2.23 9.60 -17.31
N VAL A 37 3.03 9.21 -18.30
CA VAL A 37 3.55 7.84 -18.42
C VAL A 37 4.43 7.46 -17.22
N ARG A 38 5.35 8.34 -16.79
CA ARG A 38 6.23 8.09 -15.64
C ARG A 38 5.46 7.98 -14.33
N VAL A 39 4.51 8.90 -14.11
CA VAL A 39 3.63 8.89 -12.93
C VAL A 39 2.76 7.64 -12.94
N GLY A 40 2.16 7.28 -14.07
CA GLY A 40 1.38 6.06 -14.23
C GLY A 40 2.19 4.81 -13.90
N TRP A 41 3.43 4.72 -14.38
CA TRP A 41 4.34 3.62 -14.05
C TRP A 41 4.67 3.55 -12.55
N MET A 42 5.00 4.69 -11.92
CA MET A 42 5.25 4.74 -10.47
C MET A 42 4.03 4.31 -9.65
N LEU A 43 2.84 4.77 -10.02
CA LEU A 43 1.59 4.37 -9.37
C LEU A 43 1.32 2.87 -9.56
N GLY A 44 1.62 2.33 -10.76
CA GLY A 44 1.54 0.90 -11.02
C GLY A 44 2.47 0.08 -10.12
N LEU A 45 3.69 0.55 -9.85
CA LEU A 45 4.61 -0.10 -8.92
C LEU A 45 4.09 -0.08 -7.48
N ILE A 46 3.60 1.07 -7.01
CA ILE A 46 3.05 1.22 -5.66
C ILE A 46 1.86 0.27 -5.49
N TRP A 47 0.93 0.28 -6.45
CA TRP A 47 -0.23 -0.59 -6.45
C TRP A 47 0.17 -2.08 -6.45
N GLY A 48 1.14 -2.47 -7.28
CA GLY A 48 1.63 -3.85 -7.32
C GLY A 48 2.26 -4.30 -6.00
N ALA A 49 3.06 -3.42 -5.37
CA ALA A 49 3.67 -3.69 -4.07
C ALA A 49 2.62 -3.79 -2.95
N GLU A 50 1.64 -2.88 -2.94
CA GLU A 50 0.53 -2.90 -1.99
C GLU A 50 -0.31 -4.18 -2.14
N ALA A 51 -0.73 -4.51 -3.36
CA ALA A 51 -1.52 -5.70 -3.64
C ALA A 51 -0.77 -6.98 -3.22
N HIS A 52 0.54 -7.06 -3.51
CA HIS A 52 1.35 -8.18 -3.07
C HIS A 52 1.41 -8.27 -1.54
N LEU A 53 1.68 -7.16 -0.86
CA LEU A 53 1.80 -7.10 0.59
C LEU A 53 0.49 -7.46 1.28
N LEU A 54 -0.64 -6.92 0.80
CA LEU A 54 -1.98 -7.28 1.29
C LEU A 54 -2.26 -8.76 1.05
N SER A 55 -2.02 -9.30 -0.15
CA SER A 55 -2.25 -10.73 -0.43
C SER A 55 -1.46 -11.68 0.47
N ARG A 56 -0.24 -11.27 0.88
CA ARG A 56 0.67 -12.05 1.71
C ARG A 56 0.35 -11.95 3.20
N LEU A 57 0.02 -10.76 3.69
CA LEU A 57 -0.07 -10.45 5.11
C LEU A 57 -1.51 -10.38 5.63
N TRP A 58 -2.49 -10.22 4.74
CA TRP A 58 -3.89 -10.03 5.11
C TRP A 58 -4.64 -11.36 5.23
N HIS A 59 -4.38 -12.09 6.32
CA HIS A 59 -5.17 -13.27 6.69
C HIS A 59 -6.30 -12.90 7.66
N PRO A 60 -7.55 -13.35 7.42
CA PRO A 60 -8.69 -13.05 8.29
C PRO A 60 -8.44 -13.37 9.76
N ALA A 61 -7.83 -14.52 10.02
CA ALA A 61 -7.48 -14.95 11.39
C ALA A 61 -6.57 -13.96 12.12
N THR A 62 -5.76 -13.17 11.41
CA THR A 62 -4.94 -12.15 12.07
C THR A 62 -5.72 -10.89 12.43
N PHE A 63 -6.78 -10.56 11.70
CA PHE A 63 -7.71 -9.50 12.11
C PHE A 63 -8.45 -9.87 13.38
N ASP A 64 -8.87 -11.12 13.52
CA ASP A 64 -9.52 -11.59 14.75
C ASP A 64 -8.59 -11.45 15.95
N VAL A 65 -7.31 -11.78 15.78
CA VAL A 65 -6.27 -11.65 16.82
C VAL A 65 -5.98 -10.18 17.16
N LEU A 66 -5.89 -9.30 16.16
CA LEU A 66 -5.70 -7.86 16.38
C LEU A 66 -6.92 -7.24 17.08
N ALA A 67 -8.14 -7.60 16.63
CA ALA A 67 -9.39 -7.11 17.20
C ALA A 67 -9.62 -7.62 18.64
N ALA A 68 -9.24 -8.86 18.92
CA ALA A 68 -9.27 -9.42 20.28
C ALA A 68 -8.24 -8.76 21.21
N GLY A 69 -7.20 -8.11 20.65
CA GLY A 69 -6.13 -7.48 21.41
C GLY A 69 -5.23 -8.48 22.16
N CYS A 70 -5.32 -9.76 21.83
CA CYS A 70 -4.63 -10.87 22.48
C CYS A 70 -4.15 -11.88 21.43
N ASP A 71 -2.95 -12.45 21.60
CA ASP A 71 -2.41 -13.49 20.70
C ASP A 71 -3.16 -14.84 20.82
N SER A 72 -2.77 -15.82 20.00
CA SER A 72 -3.35 -17.18 20.00
C SER A 72 -3.23 -17.93 21.33
N HIS A 73 -2.42 -17.43 22.27
CA HIS A 73 -2.25 -17.97 23.62
C HIS A 73 -2.97 -17.12 24.69
N GLY A 74 -3.84 -16.18 24.29
CA GLY A 74 -4.62 -15.33 25.18
C GLY A 74 -3.83 -14.20 25.83
N ARG A 75 -2.61 -13.94 25.37
CA ARG A 75 -1.75 -12.92 25.99
C ARG A 75 -1.94 -11.58 25.29
N LYS A 76 -2.16 -10.51 26.06
CA LYS A 76 -2.39 -9.15 25.53
C LYS A 76 -1.30 -8.71 24.57
N LEU A 77 -1.69 -8.16 23.41
CA LEU A 77 -0.78 -7.62 22.42
C LEU A 77 -0.11 -6.32 22.92
N PRO A 78 1.16 -6.10 22.57
CA PRO A 78 1.85 -4.84 22.88
C PRO A 78 1.20 -3.65 22.18
N MET A 79 1.24 -2.47 22.81
CA MET A 79 0.79 -1.21 22.18
C MET A 79 1.64 -0.82 20.97
N HIS A 80 2.89 -1.25 20.94
CA HIS A 80 3.80 -0.96 19.84
C HIS A 80 3.57 -1.96 18.70
N GLY A 81 3.06 -1.46 17.57
CA GLY A 81 2.66 -2.28 16.42
C GLY A 81 3.77 -3.18 15.88
N HIS A 82 5.04 -2.75 15.89
CA HIS A 82 6.16 -3.58 15.45
C HIS A 82 6.41 -4.79 16.37
N VAL A 83 6.19 -4.64 17.68
CA VAL A 83 6.31 -5.74 18.65
C VAL A 83 5.11 -6.69 18.52
N ALA A 84 3.92 -6.14 18.27
CA ALA A 84 2.73 -6.94 17.96
C ALA A 84 2.96 -7.78 16.70
N ALA A 85 3.44 -7.18 15.62
CA ALA A 85 3.76 -7.87 14.36
C ALA A 85 4.79 -9.00 14.57
N ALA A 86 5.89 -8.74 15.28
CA ALA A 86 6.90 -9.77 15.58
C ALA A 86 6.30 -10.95 16.37
N ARG A 87 5.44 -10.67 17.35
CA ARG A 87 4.77 -11.68 18.17
C ARG A 87 3.75 -12.52 17.39
N LEU A 88 3.11 -11.92 16.38
CA LEU A 88 2.19 -12.58 15.46
C LEU A 88 2.90 -13.36 14.35
N GLY A 89 4.24 -13.42 14.36
CA GLY A 89 5.00 -14.12 13.33
C GLY A 89 5.11 -13.36 12.01
N TRP A 90 4.73 -12.07 11.97
CA TRP A 90 4.88 -11.19 10.83
C TRP A 90 6.30 -10.61 10.81
N THR A 91 7.28 -11.47 10.62
CA THR A 91 8.67 -11.03 10.46
C THR A 91 8.89 -10.43 9.08
N ARG A 92 9.80 -9.46 9.00
CA ARG A 92 10.23 -8.87 7.73
C ARG A 92 10.71 -10.02 6.83
N MET A 93 10.05 -10.24 5.70
CA MET A 93 10.48 -11.22 4.71
C MET A 93 11.91 -10.83 4.27
N SER A 94 12.93 -11.54 4.77
CA SER A 94 14.25 -11.50 4.15
C SER A 94 14.19 -12.39 2.91
N ARG A 95 13.80 -11.81 1.78
CA ARG A 95 14.07 -12.43 0.49
C ARG A 95 14.74 -11.40 -0.39
N GLY A 96 16.01 -11.67 -0.68
CA GLY A 96 16.87 -10.84 -1.49
C GLY A 96 16.22 -10.46 -2.81
N TRP A 97 16.28 -9.17 -3.07
CA TRP A 97 16.45 -8.55 -4.37
C TRP A 97 17.59 -7.55 -4.18
#